data_AF-A0AAW1JGW5-F1
#
_entry.id   AF-A0AAW1JGW5-F1
#
_cell.length_a   1.000
_cell.length_b   1.000
_cell.length_c   1.000
_cell.angle_alpha   90.00
_cell.angle_beta   90.00
_cell.angle_gamma   90.00
#
_symmetry.space_group_name_H-M   'P 1'
#
loop_
_entity.id
_entity.type
_entity.pdbx_description
1 polymer ?
#
loop_
_entity_poly.entity_id
_entity_poly.type
_entity_poly.pdbx_seq_one_letter_code
_entity_poly.pdbx_strand_id
1 'polypeptide(L)'
;MRGSKSLKYGNIIKPLISHNISGEGHMVVSAKPYQYVYWDNVNELVDRLKLLTASQTAGNTNHNNEIMSIIEELREADVVQ
;
A
#
# COMPACT_ATOMS: atom_id res chain seq x y z
N MET A 1 23.13 35.64 -12.41
CA MET A 1 23.93 34.41 -12.52
C MET A 1 22.99 33.20 -12.54
N ARG A 2 22.78 32.59 -13.71
CA ARG A 2 21.81 31.50 -13.90
C ARG A 2 22.52 30.18 -13.53
N GLY A 3 22.27 29.69 -12.32
CA GLY A 3 22.95 28.53 -11.75
C GLY A 3 22.86 27.29 -12.67
N SER A 4 23.92 26.49 -12.64
CA SER A 4 24.24 25.26 -13.42
C SER A 4 23.22 24.11 -13.39
N LYS A 5 21.97 24.39 -12.99
CA LYS A 5 20.86 23.43 -12.90
C LYS A 5 20.56 22.73 -14.22
N SER A 6 20.85 23.37 -15.36
CA SER A 6 20.66 22.78 -16.71
C SER A 6 21.83 21.91 -17.19
N LEU A 7 23.07 22.21 -16.80
CA LEU A 7 24.24 21.45 -17.28
C LEU A 7 24.30 20.06 -16.66
N LYS A 8 24.08 19.96 -15.34
CA LYS A 8 24.01 18.68 -14.65
C LYS A 8 22.86 17.83 -15.22
N TYR A 9 21.70 18.45 -15.43
CA TYR A 9 20.55 17.75 -15.99
C TYR A 9 20.80 17.25 -17.42
N GLY A 10 21.35 18.10 -18.30
CA GLY A 10 21.60 17.73 -19.70
C GLY A 10 22.70 16.70 -19.91
N ASN A 11 23.81 16.81 -19.16
CA ASN A 11 25.01 16.01 -19.41
C ASN A 11 25.06 14.73 -18.57
N ILE A 12 24.44 14.74 -17.39
CA ILE A 12 24.56 13.62 -16.44
C ILE A 12 23.20 12.94 -16.27
N ILE A 13 22.15 13.68 -15.95
CA ILE A 13 20.86 13.06 -15.59
C ILE A 13 20.14 12.54 -16.82
N LYS A 14 19.95 13.37 -17.86
CA LYS A 14 19.17 13.04 -19.05
C LYS A 14 19.63 11.74 -19.75
N PRO A 15 20.93 11.47 -19.98
CA PRO A 15 21.38 10.20 -20.58
C PRO A 15 21.10 8.96 -19.72
N LEU A 16 21.04 9.12 -18.39
CA LEU A 16 20.77 8.03 -17.45
C LEU A 16 19.29 7.60 -17.46
N ILE A 17 18.37 8.52 -17.76
CA ILE A 17 16.92 8.26 -17.75
C ILE A 17 16.30 8.27 -19.16
N SER A 18 17.06 8.62 -20.20
CA SER A 18 16.54 8.70 -21.59
C SER A 18 16.28 7.35 -22.24
N HIS A 19 16.68 6.24 -21.60
CA HIS A 19 16.36 4.89 -22.07
C HIS A 19 14.96 4.50 -21.58
N ASN A 20 13.91 4.85 -22.33
CA ASN A 20 12.55 4.29 -22.26
C ASN A 20 12.14 3.66 -20.92
N ILE A 21 12.34 4.37 -19.81
CA ILE A 21 11.75 3.98 -18.53
C ILE A 21 10.37 4.62 -18.58
N SER A 22 9.45 3.98 -19.32
CA SER A 22 8.04 4.17 -19.04
C SER A 22 7.90 3.93 -17.54
N GLY A 23 7.55 4.97 -16.80
CA GLY A 23 7.23 4.88 -15.38
C GLY A 23 5.93 4.10 -15.23
N GLU A 24 5.93 2.83 -15.63
CA GLU A 24 4.93 1.89 -15.17
C GLU A 24 5.24 1.70 -13.69
N GLY A 25 4.39 2.28 -12.85
CA GLY A 25 4.49 2.08 -11.42
C GLY A 25 4.68 0.60 -11.16
N HIS A 26 5.67 0.25 -10.34
CA HIS A 26 5.90 -1.11 -9.89
C HIS A 26 4.69 -1.54 -9.04
N MET A 27 3.61 -1.94 -9.70
CA MET A 27 2.52 -2.67 -9.09
C MET A 27 3.06 -4.06 -8.86
N VAL A 28 3.62 -4.31 -7.68
CA VAL A 28 3.87 -5.66 -7.22
C VAL A 28 2.51 -6.29 -6.97
N VAL A 29 1.86 -6.75 -8.05
CA VAL A 29 0.75 -7.68 -7.95
C VAL A 29 1.38 -8.98 -7.51
N SER A 30 1.34 -9.23 -6.20
CA SER A 30 1.72 -10.52 -5.66
C SER A 30 0.94 -11.59 -6.41
N ALA A 31 1.62 -12.49 -7.10
CA ALA A 31 1.01 -13.64 -7.78
C ALA A 31 0.33 -14.62 -6.81
N LYS A 32 0.43 -14.37 -5.49
CA LYS A 32 -0.31 -15.14 -4.49
C LYS A 32 -1.80 -14.83 -4.64
N PRO A 33 -2.65 -15.87 -4.77
CA PRO A 33 -4.09 -15.66 -4.76
C PRO A 33 -4.50 -14.99 -3.46
N TYR A 34 -5.50 -14.10 -3.54
CA TYR A 34 -6.12 -13.54 -2.36
C TYR A 34 -6.68 -14.69 -1.51
N GLN A 35 -6.14 -14.86 -0.31
CA GLN A 35 -6.69 -15.83 0.64
C GLN A 35 -7.87 -15.16 1.33
N TYR A 36 -9.08 -15.54 0.93
CA TYR A 36 -10.28 -15.21 1.68
C TYR A 36 -10.25 -15.99 2.99
N VAL A 37 -10.14 -15.28 4.11
CA VAL A 37 -10.32 -15.84 5.45
C VAL A 37 -11.75 -15.52 5.85
N TYR A 38 -12.59 -16.55 5.98
CA TYR A 38 -13.94 -16.40 6.53
C TYR A 38 -13.84 -16.29 8.06
N TRP A 39 -14.30 -15.17 8.59
CA TRP A 39 -14.35 -14.93 10.04
C TRP A 39 -15.80 -15.10 10.50
N ASP A 40 -16.10 -16.15 11.26
CA ASP A 40 -17.47 -16.46 11.68
C ASP A 40 -17.98 -15.55 12.82
N ASN A 41 -17.12 -14.74 13.44
CA ASN A 41 -17.45 -13.95 14.64
C ASN A 41 -16.95 -12.51 14.53
N VAL A 42 -17.88 -11.56 14.68
CA VAL A 42 -17.61 -10.11 14.70
C VAL A 42 -16.56 -9.71 15.74
N ASN A 43 -16.53 -10.37 16.91
CA ASN A 43 -15.56 -10.05 17.96
C ASN A 43 -14.12 -10.36 17.51
N GLU A 44 -13.93 -11.42 16.72
CA GLU A 44 -12.61 -11.78 16.19
C GLU A 44 -12.12 -10.75 15.16
N LEU A 45 -13.03 -10.22 14.33
CA LEU A 45 -12.74 -9.13 13.40
C LEU A 45 -12.30 -7.86 14.14
N VAL A 46 -12.98 -7.50 15.24
CA VAL A 46 -12.63 -6.32 16.06
C VAL A 46 -11.28 -6.50 16.75
N ASP A 47 -11.01 -7.67 17.32
CA ASP A 47 -9.72 -7.99 17.94
C ASP A 47 -8.58 -7.97 16.92
N ARG A 48 -8.82 -8.51 15.72
CA ARG A 48 -7.86 -8.49 14.62
C ARG A 48 -7.58 -7.06 14.15
N LEU A 49 -8.62 -6.25 13.98
CA LEU A 49 -8.49 -4.84 13.60
C LEU A 49 -7.63 -4.08 14.62
N LYS A 50 -7.90 -4.27 15.91
CA LYS A 50 -7.13 -3.65 17.00
C LYS A 50 -5.64 -4.01 16.93
N LEU A 51 -5.32 -5.27 16.67
CA LEU A 51 -3.92 -5.71 16.51
C LEU A 51 -3.26 -5.06 15.29
N LEU A 52 -3.94 -5.01 14.15
CA LEU A 52 -3.41 -4.41 12.93
C LEU A 52 -3.18 -2.89 13.09
N THR A 53 -4.10 -2.18 13.74
CA THR A 53 -3.94 -0.75 14.06
C THR A 53 -2.75 -0.51 15.00
N ALA A 54 -2.54 -1.38 16.00
CA ALA A 54 -1.37 -1.30 16.87
C ALA A 54 -0.07 -1.54 16.08
N SER A 55 -0.06 -2.52 15.17
CA SER A 55 1.08 -2.80 14.29
C SER A 55 1.40 -1.62 13.36
N GLN A 56 0.39 -0.98 12.77
CA GLN A 56 0.57 0.25 11.97
C GLN A 56 1.13 1.39 12.80
N THR A 57 0.64 1.58 14.02
CA THR A 57 1.14 2.60 14.95
C THR A 57 2.61 2.37 15.31
N ALA A 58 3.04 1.10 15.36
CA ALA A 58 4.45 0.72 15.54
C ALA A 58 5.32 0.87 14.27
N GLY A 59 4.74 1.31 13.14
CA GLY A 59 5.45 1.57 11.89
C GLY A 59 5.30 0.50 10.80
N ASN A 60 4.52 -0.57 11.04
CA ASN A 60 4.29 -1.61 10.04
C ASN A 60 3.11 -1.22 9.14
N THR A 61 3.38 -0.63 7.97
CA THR A 61 2.32 -0.11 7.06
C THR A 61 1.75 -1.17 6.11
N ASN A 62 2.28 -2.39 6.10
CA ASN A 62 1.87 -3.46 5.19
C ASN A 62 0.60 -4.21 5.64
N HIS A 63 -0.40 -3.48 6.14
CA HIS A 63 -1.66 -4.02 6.66
C HIS A 63 -2.91 -3.41 6.02
N ASN A 64 -2.75 -2.45 5.10
CA ASN A 64 -3.87 -1.68 4.53
C ASN A 64 -4.93 -2.55 3.85
N ASN A 65 -4.51 -3.57 3.08
CA ASN A 65 -5.43 -4.45 2.38
C ASN A 65 -6.27 -5.30 3.35
N GLU A 66 -5.64 -5.80 4.41
CA GLU A 66 -6.31 -6.62 5.43
C GLU A 66 -7.28 -5.77 6.27
N ILE A 67 -6.86 -4.57 6.67
CA ILE A 67 -7.72 -3.62 7.37
C ILE A 67 -8.94 -3.26 6.53
N MET A 68 -8.76 -3.01 5.23
CA MET A 68 -9.88 -2.72 4.33
C MET A 68 -10.84 -3.91 4.24
N SER A 69 -10.31 -5.13 4.08
CA SER A 69 -11.15 -6.35 4.08
C SER A 69 -11.97 -6.48 5.36
N ILE A 70 -11.37 -6.24 6.54
CA ILE A 70 -12.08 -6.34 7.82
C ILE A 70 -13.16 -5.26 7.95
N ILE A 71 -12.90 -4.04 7.50
CA ILE A 71 -13.89 -2.95 7.54
C ILE A 71 -15.10 -3.27 6.65
N GLU A 72 -14.88 -3.84 5.47
CA GLU A 72 -15.99 -4.27 4.59
C GLU A 72 -16.82 -5.38 5.24
N GLU A 73 -16.20 -6.40 5.84
CA GLU A 73 -16.93 -7.47 6.56
C GLU A 73 -17.75 -6.91 7.74
N LEU A 74 -17.19 -5.94 8.50
CA LEU A 74 -17.92 -5.28 9.59
C LEU A 74 -19.08 -4.41 9.09
N ARG A 75 -18.97 -3.84 7.89
CA ARG A 75 -20.04 -3.09 7.22
C ARG A 75 -21.15 -4.03 6.74
N GLU A 76 -20.79 -5.18 6.17
CA GLU A 76 -21.75 -6.23 5.77
C GLU A 76 -22.50 -6.82 6.97
N ALA A 77 -21.85 -6.90 8.13
CA ALA A 77 -22.45 -7.31 9.39
C ALA A 77 -23.28 -6.21 10.10
N ASP A 78 -23.40 -5.00 9.52
CA ASP A 78 -24.08 -3.82 10.09
C ASP A 78 -23.55 -3.38 11.47
N VAL A 79 -22.26 -3.62 11.71
CA VAL A 79 -21.55 -3.22 12.95
C VAL A 79 -21.02 -1.80 12.84
N VAL A 80 -20.63 -1.39 11.62
CA VAL A 80 -20.09 -0.06 11.30
C VAL A 80 -20.72 0.47 10.00
N GLN A 81 -20.84 1.79 9.87
CA GLN A 81 -21.52 2.48 8.76
C GLN A 81 -20.53 3.25 7.87
#